data_AF-A0A6A7B0V7-F1
#
_entry.id   AF-A0A6A7B0V7-F1
#
_cell.length_a   1.000
_cell.length_b   1.000
_cell.length_c   1.000
_cell.angle_alpha   90.00
_cell.angle_beta   90.00
_cell.angle_gamma   90.00
#
_symmetry.space_group_name_H-M   'P 1'
#
loop_
_entity.id
_entity.type
_entity.pdbx_description
1 polymer ?
#
loop_
_entity_poly.entity_id
_entity_poly.type
_entity_poly.pdbx_seq_one_letter_code
_entity_poly.pdbx_strand_id
1 'polypeptide(L)'
;MVNINAVLSTAVAAVSLIGGVVAHPGEKHDLAHVKREVDAQQLRASAAKRSLDRCQDSLHHRSLMQRSHTRRSETLSALRRKRGINGSSKKFRRDLALLQEFEAINHNQTGSLDYTPNTDASIIFAANTSCILAPEVTDGPYYVNGELIRKNVKEDQQGIDLYLEVQYIDITTCAPVPDLFVDIWNCNATGYYSGVESGQGGLNTTFLRGIQGTDTDGVVSFETIFPGHYDGRAIHTHLLTKSNVTVRQNHTTQDGAVTHIGQLFWPEELRSAVEATIPYNENTQAITSNDEDMWTVVQADNDFDPFPQFVRF
;
A
#
# COMPACT_ATOMS: atom_id res chain seq x y z
N MET A 1 -29.89 61.56 36.43
CA MET A 1 -30.89 60.50 36.14
C MET A 1 -30.33 59.66 35.01
N VAL A 2 -29.65 58.55 35.35
CA VAL A 2 -30.12 57.14 35.20
C VAL A 2 -29.81 56.65 33.78
N ASN A 3 -29.11 55.55 33.50
CA ASN A 3 -28.29 54.62 34.26
C ASN A 3 -27.56 53.76 33.20
N ILE A 4 -26.31 53.39 33.45
CA ILE A 4 -25.51 52.49 32.63
C ILE A 4 -25.79 51.06 33.13
N ASN A 5 -26.06 50.10 32.23
CA ASN A 5 -25.60 48.70 32.28
C ASN A 5 -26.41 47.80 31.32
N ALA A 6 -25.75 47.31 30.28
CA ALA A 6 -25.96 45.96 29.75
C ALA A 6 -24.74 45.60 28.89
N VAL A 7 -23.73 45.01 29.54
CA VAL A 7 -22.66 44.27 28.87
C VAL A 7 -23.28 42.96 28.38
N LEU A 8 -23.41 42.81 27.07
CA LEU A 8 -23.70 41.53 26.41
C LEU A 8 -22.52 41.19 25.53
N SER A 9 -21.62 40.39 26.11
CA SER A 9 -20.49 39.75 25.48
C SER A 9 -20.98 38.87 24.33
N THR A 10 -20.85 39.35 23.09
CA THR A 10 -21.04 38.51 21.90
C THR A 10 -19.70 37.87 21.56
N ALA A 11 -19.62 36.57 21.84
CA ALA A 11 -18.54 35.71 21.41
C ALA A 11 -18.49 35.68 19.87
N VAL A 12 -17.46 36.29 19.28
CA VAL A 12 -17.06 35.98 17.91
C VAL A 12 -16.23 34.71 17.99
N ALA A 13 -16.91 33.57 17.98
CA ALA A 13 -16.28 32.31 17.61
C ALA A 13 -15.89 32.42 16.14
N ALA A 14 -14.59 32.61 15.88
CA ALA A 14 -14.01 32.40 14.57
C ALA A 14 -14.19 30.90 14.25
N VAL A 15 -15.31 30.57 13.60
CA VAL A 15 -15.50 29.28 12.97
C VAL A 15 -14.57 29.27 11.77
N SER A 16 -13.39 28.69 11.97
CA SER A 16 -12.56 28.18 10.89
C SER A 16 -13.43 27.25 10.06
N LEU A 17 -13.85 27.72 8.89
CA LEU A 17 -14.40 26.89 7.83
C LEU A 17 -13.26 25.96 7.39
N ILE A 18 -13.15 24.82 8.07
CA ILE A 18 -12.44 23.67 7.56
C ILE A 18 -13.23 23.26 6.31
N GLY A 19 -12.73 23.67 5.15
CA GLY A 19 -13.18 23.13 3.89
C GLY A 19 -12.96 21.63 3.94
N GLY A 20 -14.04 20.86 3.98
CA GLY A 20 -13.97 19.42 3.77
C GLY A 20 -13.48 19.20 2.35
N VAL A 21 -12.18 18.91 2.19
CA VAL A 21 -11.65 18.36 0.95
C VAL A 21 -12.15 16.93 0.91
N VAL A 22 -13.18 16.71 0.10
CA VAL A 22 -13.80 15.41 -0.09
C VAL A 22 -12.91 14.64 -1.07
N ALA A 23 -11.98 13.85 -0.56
CA ALA A 23 -11.13 12.94 -1.35
C ALA A 23 -11.94 11.86 -2.10
N HIS A 24 -13.22 11.69 -1.75
CA HIS A 24 -14.16 10.72 -2.32
C HIS A 24 -15.54 11.36 -2.55
N PRO A 25 -15.81 11.97 -3.73
CA PRO A 25 -17.08 12.65 -3.99
C PRO A 25 -18.28 11.72 -3.74
N GLY A 26 -19.04 11.97 -2.67
CA GLY A 26 -20.25 11.21 -2.32
C GLY A 26 -20.12 10.21 -1.16
N GLU A 27 -18.91 9.96 -0.63
CA GLU A 27 -18.72 9.08 0.52
C GLU A 27 -19.08 9.83 1.82
N LYS A 28 -20.11 9.38 2.54
CA LYS A 28 -20.50 9.92 3.85
C LYS A 28 -19.99 8.99 4.94
N HIS A 29 -18.91 9.39 5.60
CA HIS A 29 -18.32 8.64 6.71
C HIS A 29 -18.88 9.14 8.05
N ASP A 30 -19.64 8.30 8.77
CA ASP A 30 -19.86 8.52 10.20
C ASP A 30 -18.57 8.15 10.93
N LEU A 31 -17.85 9.15 11.40
CA LEU A 31 -16.57 8.98 12.10
C LEU A 31 -16.66 8.01 13.29
N ALA A 32 -17.80 7.93 13.97
CA ALA A 32 -17.98 7.00 15.07
C ALA A 32 -18.19 5.55 14.59
N HIS A 33 -18.82 5.37 13.44
CA HIS A 33 -18.95 4.06 12.79
C HIS A 33 -17.62 3.57 12.22
N VAL A 34 -16.92 4.42 11.47
CA VAL A 34 -15.57 4.16 10.94
C VAL A 34 -14.63 3.79 12.09
N LYS A 35 -14.66 4.54 13.19
CA LYS A 35 -13.83 4.20 14.36
C LYS A 35 -14.14 2.81 14.92
N ARG A 36 -15.41 2.42 15.05
CA ARG A 36 -15.76 1.08 15.56
C ARG A 36 -15.32 -0.04 14.62
N GLU A 37 -15.41 0.16 13.31
CA GLU A 37 -14.93 -0.80 12.32
C GLU A 37 -13.42 -0.96 12.37
N VAL A 38 -12.70 0.17 12.45
CA VAL A 38 -11.24 0.21 12.62
C VAL A 38 -10.80 -0.50 13.91
N ASP A 39 -11.44 -0.23 15.05
CA ASP A 39 -11.09 -0.89 16.31
C ASP A 39 -11.31 -2.42 16.23
N ALA A 40 -12.41 -2.88 15.60
CA ALA A 40 -12.70 -4.31 15.42
C ALA A 40 -11.71 -4.98 14.45
N GLN A 41 -11.29 -4.25 13.43
CA GLN A 41 -10.31 -4.67 12.45
C GLN A 41 -8.88 -4.76 13.04
N GLN A 42 -8.47 -3.79 13.86
CA GLN A 42 -7.22 -3.82 14.62
C GLN A 42 -7.13 -5.05 15.52
N LEU A 43 -8.22 -5.40 16.21
CA LEU A 43 -8.28 -6.62 17.04
C LEU A 43 -8.03 -7.89 16.21
N ARG A 44 -8.62 -7.98 15.00
CA ARG A 44 -8.38 -9.11 14.08
C ARG A 44 -6.93 -9.14 13.60
N ALA A 45 -6.36 -7.99 13.24
CA ALA A 45 -4.97 -7.91 12.80
C ALA A 45 -3.99 -8.31 13.93
N SER A 46 -4.22 -7.89 15.18
CA SER A 46 -3.42 -8.32 16.33
C SER A 46 -3.47 -9.85 16.54
N ALA A 47 -4.65 -10.45 16.36
CA ALA A 47 -4.83 -11.90 16.48
C ALA A 47 -4.17 -12.65 15.33
N ALA A 48 -4.21 -12.08 14.12
CA ALA A 48 -3.49 -12.57 12.96
C ALA A 48 -1.98 -12.57 13.19
N LYS A 49 -1.41 -11.49 13.78
CA LYS A 49 0.02 -11.38 14.09
C LYS A 49 0.49 -12.48 15.00
N ARG A 50 -0.18 -12.62 16.15
CA ARG A 50 0.12 -13.69 17.10
C ARG A 50 0.02 -15.07 16.47
N SER A 51 -0.86 -15.25 15.49
CA SER A 51 -1.04 -16.52 14.80
C SER A 51 0.05 -16.79 13.78
N LEU A 52 0.48 -15.77 13.05
CA LEU A 52 1.61 -15.85 12.12
C LEU A 52 2.95 -16.02 12.86
N ASP A 53 3.13 -15.41 14.03
CA ASP A 53 4.31 -15.64 14.87
C ASP A 53 4.45 -17.12 15.25
N ARG A 54 3.32 -17.81 15.55
CA ARG A 54 3.31 -19.26 15.79
C ARG A 54 3.64 -20.07 14.54
N CYS A 55 3.46 -19.52 13.34
CA CYS A 55 3.83 -20.19 12.11
C CYS A 55 5.34 -20.32 11.94
N GLN A 56 6.14 -19.45 12.57
CA GLN A 56 7.61 -19.45 12.42
C GLN A 56 8.26 -20.78 12.80
N ASP A 57 7.67 -21.52 13.74
CA ASP A 57 8.19 -22.82 14.19
C ASP A 57 7.82 -23.97 13.23
N SER A 58 6.81 -23.79 12.39
CA SER A 58 6.35 -24.81 11.44
C SER A 58 7.39 -25.08 10.35
N LEU A 59 7.74 -26.35 10.15
CA LEU A 59 8.63 -26.79 9.06
C LEU A 59 8.09 -26.41 7.68
N HIS A 60 6.77 -26.51 7.51
CA HIS A 60 6.11 -26.17 6.26
C HIS A 60 6.24 -24.67 5.97
N HIS A 61 5.98 -23.84 6.98
CA HIS A 61 6.09 -22.38 6.85
C HIS A 61 7.54 -21.95 6.59
N ARG A 62 8.52 -22.50 7.32
CA ARG A 62 9.94 -22.22 7.05
C ARG A 62 10.36 -22.63 5.64
N SER A 63 9.86 -23.76 5.16
CA SER A 63 10.12 -24.21 3.78
C SER A 63 9.50 -23.29 2.75
N LEU A 64 8.28 -22.78 3.00
CA LEU A 64 7.63 -21.78 2.16
C LEU A 64 8.45 -20.48 2.13
N MET A 65 8.85 -19.97 3.30
CA MET A 65 9.63 -18.74 3.40
C MET A 65 10.97 -18.86 2.68
N GLN A 66 11.68 -20.00 2.83
CA GLN A 66 12.93 -20.25 2.09
C GLN A 66 12.73 -20.17 0.57
N ARG A 67 11.64 -20.76 0.04
CA ARG A 67 11.31 -20.64 -1.39
C ARG A 67 10.99 -19.20 -1.77
N SER A 68 10.22 -18.48 -0.95
CA SER A 68 9.93 -17.06 -1.17
C SER A 68 11.18 -16.19 -1.22
N HIS A 69 12.13 -16.36 -0.31
CA HIS A 69 13.38 -15.60 -0.29
C HIS A 69 14.23 -15.87 -1.55
N THR A 70 14.30 -17.14 -1.94
CA THR A 70 15.02 -17.57 -3.14
C THR A 70 14.38 -16.94 -4.38
N ARG A 71 13.06 -17.10 -4.56
CA ARG A 71 12.30 -16.52 -5.68
C ARG A 71 12.48 -15.01 -5.78
N ARG A 72 12.35 -14.28 -4.68
CA ARG A 72 12.50 -12.81 -4.65
C ARG A 72 13.92 -12.37 -5.01
N SER A 73 14.93 -13.06 -4.49
CA SER A 73 16.35 -12.80 -4.81
C SER A 73 16.66 -13.02 -6.30
N GLU A 74 16.17 -14.13 -6.85
CA GLU A 74 16.33 -14.47 -8.27
C GLU A 74 15.59 -13.49 -9.17
N THR A 75 14.38 -13.11 -8.78
CA THR A 75 13.56 -12.13 -9.50
C THR A 75 14.24 -10.77 -9.54
N LEU A 76 14.74 -10.27 -8.40
CA LEU A 76 15.52 -9.04 -8.34
C LEU A 76 16.74 -9.12 -9.27
N SER A 77 17.49 -10.22 -9.22
CA SER A 77 18.67 -10.44 -10.06
C SER A 77 18.32 -10.47 -11.55
N ALA A 78 17.19 -11.08 -11.92
CA ALA A 78 16.69 -11.09 -13.29
C ALA A 78 16.26 -9.68 -13.77
N LEU A 79 15.52 -8.94 -12.95
CA LEU A 79 15.09 -7.57 -13.25
C LEU A 79 16.28 -6.63 -13.43
N ARG A 80 17.29 -6.72 -12.56
CA ARG A 80 18.52 -5.92 -12.66
C ARG A 80 19.29 -6.23 -13.94
N ARG A 81 19.46 -7.51 -14.28
CA ARG A 81 20.09 -7.93 -15.54
C ARG A 81 19.32 -7.41 -16.76
N LYS A 82 17.99 -7.54 -16.76
CA LYS A 82 17.11 -7.04 -17.83
C LYS A 82 17.28 -5.53 -18.06
N ARG A 83 17.64 -4.78 -17.01
CA ARG A 83 17.87 -3.31 -17.05
C ARG A 83 19.34 -2.90 -17.15
N GLY A 84 20.27 -3.85 -17.26
CA GLY A 84 21.72 -3.54 -17.28
C GLY A 84 22.24 -2.90 -15.99
N ILE A 85 21.57 -3.11 -14.85
CA ILE A 85 21.96 -2.52 -13.56
C ILE A 85 23.04 -3.37 -12.91
N ASN A 86 24.30 -2.94 -13.08
CA ASN A 86 25.49 -3.67 -12.62
C ASN A 86 26.12 -3.12 -11.33
N GLY A 87 25.67 -1.95 -10.84
CA GLY A 87 26.24 -1.30 -9.65
C GLY A 87 25.83 -1.97 -8.34
N SER A 88 26.73 -2.04 -7.36
CA SER A 88 26.39 -2.46 -6.00
C SER A 88 25.36 -1.50 -5.40
N SER A 89 24.36 -2.04 -4.71
CA SER A 89 23.39 -1.31 -3.90
C SER A 89 24.11 -0.35 -2.95
N LYS A 90 24.01 0.99 -3.10
CA LYS A 90 24.36 1.86 -1.96
C LYS A 90 23.30 1.61 -0.89
N LYS A 91 23.64 1.75 0.39
CA LYS A 91 22.69 1.56 1.49
C LYS A 91 22.82 2.76 2.39
N PHE A 92 21.78 3.59 2.43
CA PHE A 92 21.73 4.74 3.32
C PHE A 92 21.26 4.25 4.71
N ARG A 93 22.05 4.55 5.74
CA ARG A 93 21.58 4.49 7.13
C ARG A 93 20.77 5.78 7.35
N ARG A 94 19.56 5.68 7.90
CA ARG A 94 18.76 6.84 8.33
C ARG A 94 19.61 7.73 9.25
N ASP A 95 19.45 9.05 9.16
CA ASP A 95 20.15 9.95 10.09
C ASP A 95 19.61 9.80 11.53
N LEU A 96 20.40 10.28 12.50
CA LEU A 96 20.12 10.09 13.92
C LEU A 96 18.83 10.79 14.38
N ALA A 97 18.45 11.89 13.72
CA ALA A 97 17.25 12.64 14.08
C ALA A 97 15.98 11.88 13.66
N LEU A 98 16.00 11.28 12.47
CA LEU A 98 14.92 10.43 11.97
C LEU A 98 14.84 9.11 12.75
N LEU A 99 15.97 8.58 13.24
CA LEU A 99 16.00 7.41 14.13
C LEU A 99 15.29 7.72 15.46
N GLN A 100 15.50 8.90 16.03
CA GLN A 100 14.93 9.31 17.32
C GLN A 100 13.41 9.55 17.26
N GLU A 101 12.89 10.08 16.15
CA GLU A 101 11.44 10.16 15.92
C GLU A 101 10.81 8.77 15.72
N PHE A 102 11.52 7.87 15.06
CA PHE A 102 11.05 6.50 14.81
C PHE A 102 11.21 5.59 16.04
N GLU A 103 12.17 5.85 16.95
CA GLU A 103 12.35 5.17 18.24
C GLU A 103 11.22 5.51 19.24
N ALA A 104 10.49 6.60 19.01
CA ALA A 104 9.28 6.95 19.76
C ALA A 104 8.04 6.15 19.30
N ILE A 105 8.11 5.49 18.13
CA ILE A 105 7.09 4.59 17.60
C ILE A 105 7.63 3.16 17.71
N ASN A 106 6.84 2.21 18.21
CA ASN A 106 7.34 0.85 18.42
C ASN A 106 7.43 0.07 17.11
N HIS A 107 8.53 0.27 16.37
CA HIS A 107 8.96 -0.52 15.24
C HIS A 107 10.21 -1.32 15.61
N ASN A 108 10.06 -2.24 16.57
CA ASN A 108 11.13 -3.05 17.15
C ASN A 108 11.82 -4.00 16.15
N GLN A 109 12.58 -3.46 15.18
CA GLN A 109 13.69 -4.11 14.45
C GLN A 109 14.72 -3.10 13.89
N THR A 110 14.52 -1.79 14.03
CA THR A 110 15.53 -0.79 13.62
C THR A 110 16.78 -0.93 14.51
N GLY A 111 17.82 -1.61 14.01
CA GLY A 111 19.08 -1.85 14.72
C GLY A 111 19.44 -3.32 15.01
N SER A 112 18.56 -4.28 14.73
CA SER A 112 18.88 -5.72 14.91
C SER A 112 19.64 -6.35 13.75
N LEU A 113 19.70 -5.68 12.58
CA LEU A 113 20.28 -6.22 11.34
C LEU A 113 21.22 -5.18 10.69
N ASP A 114 22.52 -5.50 10.60
CA ASP A 114 23.56 -4.64 10.03
C ASP A 114 23.69 -4.87 8.52
N TYR A 115 22.76 -4.31 7.75
CA TYR A 115 22.79 -4.40 6.30
C TYR A 115 23.86 -3.48 5.70
N THR A 116 24.88 -4.07 5.08
CA THR A 116 25.94 -3.36 4.33
C THR A 116 25.62 -3.36 2.84
N PRO A 117 26.15 -2.43 2.01
CA PRO A 117 26.04 -2.46 0.54
C PRO A 117 26.24 -3.83 -0.13
N ASN A 118 27.01 -4.71 0.52
CA ASN A 118 27.33 -6.05 0.04
C ASN A 118 26.45 -7.17 0.62
N THR A 119 25.48 -6.87 1.51
CA THR A 119 24.57 -7.90 2.02
C THR A 119 23.77 -8.49 0.86
N ASP A 120 23.82 -9.82 0.77
CA ASP A 120 23.10 -10.61 -0.21
C ASP A 120 21.58 -10.36 -0.17
N ALA A 121 20.95 -10.32 -1.33
CA ALA A 121 19.51 -10.08 -1.44
C ALA A 121 18.69 -11.17 -0.73
N SER A 122 19.18 -12.41 -0.67
CA SER A 122 18.54 -13.49 0.11
C SER A 122 18.45 -13.15 1.60
N ILE A 123 19.44 -12.44 2.16
CA ILE A 123 19.43 -12.02 3.58
C ILE A 123 18.44 -10.86 3.78
N ILE A 124 18.32 -9.95 2.81
CA ILE A 124 17.31 -8.87 2.84
C ILE A 124 15.92 -9.47 2.79
N PHE A 125 15.68 -10.43 1.88
CA PHE A 125 14.38 -11.07 1.77
C PHE A 125 14.09 -12.04 2.91
N ALA A 126 15.10 -12.62 3.55
CA ALA A 126 14.99 -13.50 4.72
C ALA A 126 14.77 -12.77 6.05
N ALA A 127 14.85 -11.43 6.04
CA ALA A 127 14.46 -10.63 7.18
C ALA A 127 13.02 -10.96 7.57
N ASN A 128 12.74 -11.08 8.87
CA ASN A 128 11.41 -11.43 9.37
C ASN A 128 10.47 -10.22 9.24
N THR A 129 10.07 -9.91 8.02
CA THR A 129 9.21 -8.77 7.65
C THR A 129 7.79 -9.26 7.41
N SER A 130 7.30 -10.20 8.23
CA SER A 130 5.94 -10.73 8.11
C SER A 130 4.94 -9.61 8.37
N CYS A 131 4.67 -8.85 7.31
CA CYS A 131 3.78 -7.72 7.28
C CYS A 131 2.38 -8.29 7.07
N ILE A 132 1.58 -8.25 8.12
CA ILE A 132 0.14 -8.41 7.97
C ILE A 132 -0.34 -7.21 7.17
N LEU A 133 -0.97 -7.49 6.04
CA LEU A 133 -1.61 -6.43 5.27
C LEU A 133 -2.63 -5.78 6.20
N ALA A 134 -2.54 -4.45 6.28
CA ALA A 134 -3.35 -3.60 7.12
C ALA A 134 -4.84 -3.98 7.06
N PRO A 135 -5.62 -3.69 8.10
CA PRO A 135 -7.04 -3.99 8.13
C PRO A 135 -7.80 -3.48 6.91
N GLU A 136 -8.94 -4.14 6.63
CA GLU A 136 -9.77 -3.86 5.46
C GLU A 136 -10.17 -2.38 5.39
N VAL A 137 -9.95 -1.73 4.25
CA VAL A 137 -10.41 -0.36 4.00
C VAL A 137 -11.40 -0.30 2.84
N THR A 138 -11.91 0.90 2.58
CA THR A 138 -12.77 1.17 1.42
C THR A 138 -12.05 0.85 0.11
N ASP A 139 -12.80 0.31 -0.85
CA ASP A 139 -12.42 0.18 -2.25
C ASP A 139 -12.29 1.54 -2.95
N GLY A 140 -12.83 2.60 -2.33
CA GLY A 140 -12.78 3.96 -2.87
C GLY A 140 -13.58 4.10 -4.17
N PRO A 141 -13.75 5.33 -4.69
CA PRO A 141 -14.64 5.63 -5.80
C PRO A 141 -14.11 5.16 -7.16
N TYR A 142 -12.89 4.61 -7.21
CA TYR A 142 -12.18 4.31 -8.46
C TYR A 142 -11.97 2.82 -8.72
N TYR A 143 -12.57 1.94 -7.91
CA TYR A 143 -12.61 0.52 -8.22
C TYR A 143 -13.47 0.27 -9.46
N VAL A 144 -12.96 -0.55 -10.38
CA VAL A 144 -13.63 -0.93 -11.62
C VAL A 144 -13.74 -2.44 -11.65
N ASN A 145 -14.94 -2.95 -11.91
CA ASN A 145 -15.18 -4.39 -11.95
C ASN A 145 -14.90 -4.96 -13.35
N GLY A 146 -14.36 -6.18 -13.40
CA GLY A 146 -14.11 -6.89 -14.66
C GLY A 146 -12.80 -6.53 -15.35
N GLU A 147 -11.78 -6.15 -14.58
CA GLU A 147 -10.43 -5.89 -15.07
C GLU A 147 -9.78 -7.10 -15.78
N LEU A 148 -8.72 -6.81 -16.54
CA LEU A 148 -7.99 -7.83 -17.30
C LEU A 148 -7.00 -8.60 -16.41
N ILE A 149 -6.96 -9.92 -16.59
CA ILE A 149 -5.93 -10.78 -16.01
C ILE A 149 -4.63 -10.55 -16.79
N ARG A 150 -3.70 -9.79 -16.21
CA ARG A 150 -2.41 -9.46 -16.81
C ARG A 150 -1.37 -9.11 -15.77
N LYS A 151 -0.12 -9.50 -16.04
CA LYS A 151 1.02 -9.23 -15.18
C LYS A 151 1.58 -7.82 -15.38
N ASN A 152 1.74 -7.37 -16.62
CA ASN A 152 2.16 -6.00 -16.90
C ASN A 152 0.93 -5.12 -17.07
N VAL A 153 0.79 -4.14 -16.18
CA VAL A 153 -0.36 -3.22 -16.14
C VAL A 153 -0.01 -1.82 -16.62
N LYS A 154 1.26 -1.54 -16.97
CA LYS A 154 1.74 -0.18 -17.25
C LYS A 154 1.10 0.46 -18.48
N GLU A 155 0.81 -0.35 -19.50
CA GLU A 155 0.44 0.15 -20.84
C GLU A 155 1.44 1.19 -21.36
N ASP A 156 0.98 2.40 -21.68
CA ASP A 156 1.78 3.52 -22.17
C ASP A 156 2.23 4.49 -21.07
N GLN A 157 1.91 4.21 -19.80
CA GLN A 157 2.19 5.10 -18.69
C GLN A 157 3.70 5.19 -18.40
N GLN A 158 4.20 6.41 -18.32
CA GLN A 158 5.57 6.71 -17.93
C GLN A 158 5.69 6.81 -16.41
N GLY A 159 6.82 6.35 -15.88
CA GLY A 159 7.12 6.41 -14.46
C GLY A 159 8.30 5.53 -14.08
N ILE A 160 8.60 5.48 -12.78
CA ILE A 160 9.59 4.57 -12.23
C ILE A 160 8.96 3.19 -12.15
N ASP A 161 9.51 2.24 -12.89
CA ASP A 161 9.00 0.87 -12.89
C ASP A 161 9.04 0.24 -11.47
N LEU A 162 7.90 -0.31 -11.07
CA LEU A 162 7.70 -1.06 -9.84
C LEU A 162 7.34 -2.52 -10.16
N TYR A 163 8.06 -3.47 -9.56
CA TYR A 163 7.66 -4.87 -9.52
C TYR A 163 7.01 -5.16 -8.17
N LEU A 164 5.72 -5.41 -8.16
CA LEU A 164 4.94 -5.69 -6.95
C LEU A 164 4.76 -7.21 -6.83
N GLU A 165 5.19 -7.81 -5.73
CA GLU A 165 4.90 -9.20 -5.37
C GLU A 165 4.12 -9.21 -4.05
N VAL A 166 3.01 -9.96 -4.01
CA VAL A 166 2.18 -10.10 -2.81
C VAL A 166 1.99 -11.57 -2.53
N GLN A 167 2.19 -11.98 -1.28
CA GLN A 167 2.06 -13.37 -0.84
C GLN A 167 0.98 -13.51 0.22
N TYR A 168 0.06 -14.43 -0.01
CA TYR A 168 -1.07 -14.74 0.87
C TYR A 168 -0.79 -16.04 1.62
N ILE A 169 -0.85 -15.94 2.94
CA ILE A 169 -0.63 -17.05 3.87
C ILE A 169 -1.84 -17.13 4.77
N ASP A 170 -2.41 -18.33 4.89
CA ASP A 170 -3.46 -18.60 5.86
C ASP A 170 -2.85 -18.59 7.26
N ILE A 171 -3.29 -17.66 8.10
CA ILE A 171 -2.77 -17.43 9.46
C ILE A 171 -3.12 -18.56 10.44
N THR A 172 -4.07 -19.44 10.08
CA THR A 172 -4.49 -20.58 10.91
C THR A 172 -3.67 -21.83 10.59
N THR A 173 -3.45 -22.09 9.30
CA THR A 173 -2.75 -23.29 8.82
C THR A 173 -1.28 -23.04 8.49
N CYS A 174 -0.86 -21.78 8.39
CA CYS A 174 0.47 -21.35 7.97
C CYS A 174 0.85 -21.78 6.54
N ALA A 175 -0.16 -22.16 5.75
CA ALA A 175 -0.01 -22.61 4.38
C ALA A 175 -0.22 -21.44 3.39
N PRO A 176 0.37 -21.50 2.18
CA PRO A 176 0.05 -20.54 1.14
C PRO A 176 -1.42 -20.69 0.71
N VAL A 177 -2.03 -19.59 0.25
CA VAL A 177 -3.41 -19.60 -0.25
C VAL A 177 -3.42 -19.47 -1.77
N PRO A 178 -3.50 -20.58 -2.53
CA PRO A 178 -3.64 -20.53 -3.98
C PRO A 178 -5.05 -20.11 -4.40
N ASP A 179 -5.22 -19.81 -5.70
CA ASP A 179 -6.51 -19.55 -6.34
C ASP A 179 -7.31 -18.35 -5.77
N LEU A 180 -6.62 -17.42 -5.12
CA LEU A 180 -7.13 -16.08 -4.83
C LEU A 180 -6.90 -15.17 -6.03
N PHE A 181 -7.86 -14.33 -6.37
CA PHE A 181 -7.71 -13.33 -7.42
C PHE A 181 -7.49 -11.97 -6.79
N VAL A 182 -6.38 -11.33 -7.15
CA VAL A 182 -5.95 -10.06 -6.60
C VAL A 182 -6.05 -9.01 -7.70
N ASP A 183 -6.86 -8.00 -7.45
CA ASP A 183 -6.97 -6.80 -8.27
C ASP A 183 -6.02 -5.75 -7.71
N ILE A 184 -5.24 -5.11 -8.57
CA ILE A 184 -4.50 -3.89 -8.22
C ILE A 184 -4.98 -2.73 -9.06
N TRP A 185 -4.98 -1.54 -8.47
CA TRP A 185 -5.11 -0.29 -9.20
C TRP A 185 -4.38 0.85 -8.49
N ASN A 186 -3.83 1.77 -9.27
CA ASN A 186 -3.24 3.01 -8.78
C ASN A 186 -3.32 4.10 -9.85
N CYS A 187 -3.17 5.35 -9.42
CA CYS A 187 -3.06 6.47 -10.36
C CYS A 187 -1.71 6.47 -11.08
N ASN A 188 -1.64 7.16 -12.22
CA ASN A 188 -0.39 7.40 -12.92
C ASN A 188 0.51 8.41 -12.18
N ALA A 189 1.69 8.70 -12.74
CA ALA A 189 2.68 9.59 -12.13
C ALA A 189 2.16 11.01 -11.83
N THR A 190 1.12 11.45 -12.54
CA THR A 190 0.48 12.77 -12.40
C THR A 190 -0.86 12.72 -11.66
N GLY A 191 -1.20 11.59 -11.03
CA GLY A 191 -2.37 11.48 -10.16
C GLY A 191 -3.70 11.21 -10.86
N TYR A 192 -3.68 10.68 -12.09
CA TYR A 192 -4.91 10.31 -12.81
C TYR A 192 -5.16 8.81 -12.82
N TYR A 193 -6.41 8.41 -12.59
CA TYR A 193 -6.87 7.03 -12.67
C TYR A 193 -7.44 6.71 -14.06
N SER A 194 -7.18 5.50 -14.55
CA SER A 194 -7.84 4.95 -15.74
C SER A 194 -9.26 4.46 -15.43
N GLY A 195 -10.08 4.21 -16.45
CA GLY A 195 -11.38 3.54 -16.30
C GLY A 195 -12.48 4.35 -15.62
N VAL A 196 -12.25 5.64 -15.35
CA VAL A 196 -13.19 6.54 -14.64
C VAL A 196 -13.33 7.89 -15.37
N GLU A 197 -14.51 8.52 -15.29
CA GLU A 197 -14.81 9.81 -15.93
C GLU A 197 -14.34 11.05 -15.11
N SER A 198 -14.69 12.26 -15.59
CA SER A 198 -14.58 13.54 -14.87
C SER A 198 -13.15 14.05 -14.62
N GLY A 199 -12.42 14.34 -15.70
CA GLY A 199 -11.06 14.90 -15.60
C GLY A 199 -9.98 13.86 -15.22
N GLN A 200 -10.32 12.58 -15.33
CA GLN A 200 -9.43 11.43 -15.15
C GLN A 200 -9.02 10.84 -16.52
N GLY A 201 -8.41 9.65 -16.53
CA GLY A 201 -7.98 8.97 -17.74
C GLY A 201 -9.10 8.57 -18.71
N GLY A 202 -10.36 8.56 -18.26
CA GLY A 202 -11.54 8.26 -19.07
C GLY A 202 -11.94 6.78 -19.07
N LEU A 203 -13.23 6.49 -19.32
CA LEU A 203 -13.80 5.13 -19.22
C LEU A 203 -13.18 4.09 -20.15
N ASN A 204 -12.59 4.52 -21.27
CA ASN A 204 -12.01 3.62 -22.27
C ASN A 204 -10.52 3.35 -22.04
N THR A 205 -10.00 3.63 -20.84
CA THR A 205 -8.61 3.37 -20.45
C THR A 205 -8.54 2.30 -19.37
N THR A 206 -7.44 1.54 -19.36
CA THR A 206 -7.25 0.45 -18.39
C THR A 206 -5.89 0.49 -17.69
N PHE A 207 -5.03 1.46 -18.00
CA PHE A 207 -3.66 1.49 -17.49
C PHE A 207 -3.59 1.38 -15.96
N LEU A 208 -2.54 0.77 -15.45
CA LEU A 208 -2.23 0.59 -14.03
C LEU A 208 -3.32 -0.17 -13.25
N ARG A 209 -4.12 -0.97 -13.96
CA ARG A 209 -5.10 -1.91 -13.41
C ARG A 209 -4.85 -3.32 -13.90
N GLY A 210 -5.05 -4.30 -13.05
CA GLY A 210 -4.99 -5.70 -13.48
C GLY A 210 -5.27 -6.69 -12.37
N ILE A 211 -5.54 -7.92 -12.82
CA ILE A 211 -5.86 -9.06 -11.97
C ILE A 211 -4.79 -10.14 -12.10
N GLN A 212 -4.40 -10.78 -11.01
CA GLN A 212 -3.63 -12.02 -11.02
C GLN A 212 -4.22 -13.04 -10.04
N GLY A 213 -4.17 -14.31 -10.42
CA GLY A 213 -4.46 -15.43 -9.52
C GLY A 213 -3.22 -15.82 -8.73
N THR A 214 -3.36 -16.10 -7.43
CA THR A 214 -2.25 -16.60 -6.61
C THR A 214 -1.82 -17.98 -7.08
N ASP A 215 -0.51 -18.18 -7.20
CA ASP A 215 0.07 -19.47 -7.53
C ASP A 215 0.05 -20.46 -6.34
N THR A 216 0.68 -21.62 -6.51
CA THR A 216 0.76 -22.66 -5.46
C THR A 216 1.51 -22.22 -4.19
N ASP A 217 2.34 -21.17 -4.27
CA ASP A 217 3.01 -20.56 -3.13
C ASP A 217 2.21 -19.36 -2.58
N GLY A 218 0.99 -19.13 -3.08
CA GLY A 218 0.09 -18.08 -2.64
C GLY A 218 0.50 -16.70 -3.17
N VAL A 219 1.21 -16.66 -4.30
CA VAL A 219 1.88 -15.43 -4.76
C VAL A 219 1.22 -14.88 -6.03
N VAL A 220 1.02 -13.56 -6.04
CA VAL A 220 0.76 -12.78 -7.25
C VAL A 220 1.91 -11.82 -7.52
N SER A 221 2.08 -11.43 -8.78
CA SER A 221 3.06 -10.41 -9.14
C SER A 221 2.61 -9.54 -10.30
N PHE A 222 2.98 -8.26 -10.24
CA PHE A 222 2.63 -7.25 -11.22
C PHE A 222 3.85 -6.42 -11.62
N GLU A 223 3.91 -6.03 -12.89
CA GLU A 223 4.78 -4.97 -13.40
C GLU A 223 3.92 -3.70 -13.55
N THR A 224 4.13 -2.72 -12.67
CA THR A 224 3.44 -1.42 -12.64
C THR A 224 4.46 -0.28 -12.57
N ILE A 225 4.03 0.95 -12.31
CA ILE A 225 4.90 2.08 -11.97
C ILE A 225 4.68 2.48 -10.50
N PHE A 226 5.66 3.16 -9.91
CA PHE A 226 5.46 3.86 -8.65
C PHE A 226 4.30 4.86 -8.82
N PRO A 227 3.27 4.84 -7.97
CA PRO A 227 2.10 5.71 -8.12
C PRO A 227 2.45 7.19 -7.91
N GLY A 228 1.73 8.09 -8.61
CA GLY A 228 1.76 9.52 -8.31
C GLY A 228 0.87 9.88 -7.12
N HIS A 229 0.85 11.17 -6.76
CA HIS A 229 -0.11 11.73 -5.79
C HIS A 229 -1.30 12.39 -6.48
N TYR A 230 -2.41 12.48 -5.77
CA TYR A 230 -3.57 13.28 -6.14
C TYR A 230 -4.15 13.96 -4.89
N ASP A 231 -4.93 15.03 -5.11
CA ASP A 231 -5.42 15.86 -4.01
C ASP A 231 -6.23 15.06 -2.99
N GLY A 232 -5.92 15.26 -1.70
CA GLY A 232 -6.64 14.73 -0.56
C GLY A 232 -6.26 13.33 -0.10
N ARG A 233 -5.25 12.68 -0.70
CA ARG A 233 -4.80 11.33 -0.31
C ARG A 233 -3.27 11.18 -0.37
N ALA A 234 -2.71 10.46 0.60
CA ALA A 234 -1.31 10.01 0.53
C ALA A 234 -1.11 9.04 -0.64
N ILE A 235 0.10 8.92 -1.16
CA ILE A 235 0.38 8.02 -2.30
C ILE A 235 0.14 6.56 -1.90
N HIS A 236 -0.65 5.83 -2.71
CA HIS A 236 -0.97 4.44 -2.45
C HIS A 236 -1.15 3.58 -3.72
N THR A 237 -1.14 2.27 -3.51
CA THR A 237 -1.61 1.27 -4.47
C THR A 237 -2.71 0.45 -3.79
N HIS A 238 -3.86 0.31 -4.44
CA HIS A 238 -4.94 -0.51 -3.92
C HIS A 238 -4.70 -1.99 -4.23
N LEU A 239 -5.17 -2.85 -3.32
CA LEU A 239 -5.20 -4.29 -3.46
C LEU A 239 -6.57 -4.82 -3.02
N LEU A 240 -7.28 -5.53 -3.89
CA LEU A 240 -8.54 -6.20 -3.55
C LEU A 240 -8.40 -7.68 -3.85
N THR A 241 -8.67 -8.50 -2.86
CA THR A 241 -8.54 -9.96 -2.95
C THR A 241 -9.92 -10.59 -2.97
N LYS A 242 -10.14 -11.52 -3.91
CA LYS A 242 -11.36 -12.30 -4.05
C LYS A 242 -11.06 -13.79 -4.01
N SER A 243 -11.99 -14.53 -3.44
CA SER A 243 -12.07 -16.00 -3.54
C SER A 243 -13.27 -16.39 -4.41
N ASN A 244 -13.32 -17.64 -4.88
CA ASN A 244 -14.46 -18.18 -5.67
C ASN A 244 -14.75 -17.39 -6.95
N VAL A 245 -13.69 -16.97 -7.65
CA VAL A 245 -13.79 -16.23 -8.91
C VAL A 245 -13.88 -17.19 -10.09
N THR A 246 -14.75 -16.85 -11.04
CA THR A 246 -14.82 -17.52 -12.34
C THR A 246 -13.99 -16.75 -13.35
N VAL A 247 -12.98 -17.38 -13.96
CA VAL A 247 -12.23 -16.79 -15.08
C VAL A 247 -13.00 -16.98 -16.38
N ARG A 248 -13.22 -15.89 -17.11
CA ARG A 248 -13.87 -15.89 -18.41
C ARG A 248 -12.85 -16.11 -19.54
N GLN A 249 -13.34 -16.55 -20.70
CA GLN A 249 -12.50 -16.79 -21.90
C GLN A 249 -11.80 -15.54 -22.42
N ASN A 250 -12.34 -14.34 -22.16
CA ASN A 250 -11.76 -13.06 -22.54
C ASN A 250 -10.72 -12.54 -21.54
N HIS A 251 -10.20 -13.40 -20.65
CA HIS A 251 -9.22 -13.04 -19.62
C HIS A 251 -9.70 -11.97 -18.64
N THR A 252 -11.02 -11.86 -18.40
CA THR A 252 -11.56 -11.10 -17.27
C THR A 252 -12.10 -12.07 -16.21
N THR A 253 -12.44 -11.54 -15.05
CA THR A 253 -13.06 -12.30 -13.96
C THR A 253 -14.58 -12.04 -13.89
N GLN A 254 -15.29 -12.97 -13.27
CA GLN A 254 -16.69 -12.86 -12.88
C GLN A 254 -16.87 -13.42 -11.47
N ASP A 255 -17.90 -12.91 -10.78
CA ASP A 255 -18.29 -13.36 -9.45
C ASP A 255 -17.13 -13.14 -8.45
N GLY A 256 -17.15 -13.90 -7.35
CA GLY A 256 -16.12 -13.85 -6.32
C GLY A 256 -16.57 -13.11 -5.07
N ALA A 257 -16.21 -13.68 -3.93
CA ALA A 257 -16.39 -13.05 -2.62
C ALA A 257 -15.14 -12.25 -2.28
N VAL A 258 -15.30 -10.96 -2.03
CA VAL A 258 -14.21 -10.12 -1.49
C VAL A 258 -13.78 -10.70 -0.15
N THR A 259 -12.50 -11.05 -0.04
CA THR A 259 -11.89 -11.59 1.17
C THR A 259 -10.99 -10.61 1.88
N HIS A 260 -10.55 -9.55 1.17
CA HIS A 260 -9.73 -8.48 1.74
C HIS A 260 -9.67 -7.27 0.80
N ILE A 261 -9.66 -6.05 1.35
CA ILE A 261 -9.36 -4.82 0.60
C ILE A 261 -8.31 -4.04 1.39
N GLY A 262 -7.16 -3.79 0.79
CA GLY A 262 -6.05 -3.07 1.42
C GLY A 262 -5.53 -1.94 0.54
N GLN A 263 -4.72 -1.08 1.15
CA GLN A 263 -3.94 -0.07 0.43
C GLN A 263 -2.49 -0.16 0.91
N LEU A 264 -1.57 -0.15 -0.04
CA LEU A 264 -0.13 -0.09 0.18
C LEU A 264 0.30 1.37 0.10
N PHE A 265 0.77 1.94 1.20
CA PHE A 265 1.29 3.31 1.25
C PHE A 265 2.81 3.32 1.09
N TRP A 266 3.37 4.50 0.80
CA TRP A 266 4.80 4.62 0.53
C TRP A 266 5.48 5.59 1.51
N PRO A 267 6.67 5.24 2.05
CA PRO A 267 7.40 6.12 2.94
C PRO A 267 7.69 7.48 2.31
N GLU A 268 7.57 8.55 3.11
CA GLU A 268 7.77 9.95 2.67
C GLU A 268 9.12 10.18 2.00
N GLU A 269 10.18 9.53 2.49
CA GLU A 269 11.52 9.61 1.90
C GLU A 269 11.53 9.06 0.47
N LEU A 270 10.86 7.93 0.23
CA LEU A 270 10.79 7.31 -1.08
C LEU A 270 9.90 8.13 -2.01
N ARG A 271 8.74 8.60 -1.53
CA ARG A 271 7.86 9.53 -2.25
C ARG A 271 8.64 10.75 -2.72
N SER A 272 9.30 11.46 -1.81
CA SER A 272 10.04 12.69 -2.11
C SER A 272 11.16 12.45 -3.13
N ALA A 273 11.84 11.30 -3.06
CA ALA A 273 12.86 10.93 -4.03
C ALA A 273 12.28 10.64 -5.43
N VAL A 274 11.11 10.01 -5.50
CA VAL A 274 10.41 9.72 -6.76
C VAL A 274 9.82 11.00 -7.38
N GLU A 275 9.17 11.84 -6.59
CA GLU A 275 8.58 13.11 -7.04
C GLU A 275 9.59 14.11 -7.59
N ALA A 276 10.87 13.99 -7.21
CA ALA A 276 11.95 14.78 -7.80
C ALA A 276 12.32 14.38 -9.24
N THR A 277 11.74 13.29 -9.78
CA THR A 277 12.08 12.74 -11.10
C THR A 277 10.97 12.99 -12.12
N ILE A 278 11.32 12.99 -13.42
CA ILE A 278 10.33 13.03 -14.50
C ILE A 278 9.63 11.67 -14.61
N PRO A 279 8.31 11.61 -14.84
CA PRO A 279 7.39 12.76 -15.02
C PRO A 279 6.71 13.23 -13.72
N TYR A 280 7.06 12.65 -12.56
CA TYR A 280 6.41 12.97 -11.28
C TYR A 280 6.57 14.44 -10.88
N ASN A 281 7.70 15.06 -11.21
CA ASN A 281 7.96 16.48 -10.97
C ASN A 281 7.09 17.44 -11.81
N GLU A 282 6.31 16.91 -12.76
CA GLU A 282 5.32 17.65 -13.55
C GLU A 282 3.93 17.65 -12.89
N ASN A 283 3.73 16.84 -11.84
CA ASN A 283 2.45 16.77 -11.13
C ASN A 283 2.23 18.03 -10.28
N THR A 284 1.20 18.81 -10.62
CA THR A 284 0.85 20.06 -9.94
C THR A 284 -0.24 19.89 -8.88
N GLN A 285 -0.73 18.68 -8.64
CA GLN A 285 -1.75 18.43 -7.62
C GLN A 285 -1.18 18.67 -6.20
N ALA A 286 -2.05 19.02 -5.26
CA ALA A 286 -1.65 19.18 -3.86
C ALA A 286 -1.22 17.84 -3.27
N ILE A 287 -0.11 17.85 -2.54
CA ILE A 287 0.40 16.69 -1.82
C ILE A 287 -0.35 16.60 -0.49
N THR A 288 -0.80 15.40 -0.16
CA THR A 288 -1.25 15.03 1.19
C THR A 288 -0.23 14.05 1.74
N SER A 289 0.36 14.35 2.90
CA SER A 289 1.32 13.45 3.53
C SER A 289 0.63 12.27 4.21
N ASN A 290 1.40 11.23 4.52
CA ASN A 290 0.92 10.03 5.21
C ASN A 290 0.26 10.33 6.57
N ASP A 291 0.70 11.36 7.30
CA ASP A 291 0.10 11.78 8.59
C ASP A 291 -1.19 12.59 8.43
N GLU A 292 -1.37 13.24 7.28
CA GLU A 292 -2.60 13.98 6.92
C GLU A 292 -3.67 13.07 6.30
N ASP A 293 -3.29 11.89 5.79
CA ASP A 293 -4.21 10.95 5.15
C ASP A 293 -5.04 10.14 6.15
N MET A 294 -6.36 10.24 6.00
CA MET A 294 -7.33 9.63 6.90
C MET A 294 -7.29 8.10 6.95
N TRP A 295 -6.79 7.44 5.90
CA TRP A 295 -6.72 5.97 5.81
C TRP A 295 -5.37 5.43 6.30
N THR A 296 -4.31 6.19 6.08
CA THR A 296 -2.95 5.82 6.50
C THR A 296 -2.87 5.63 8.02
N VAL A 297 -3.48 6.54 8.78
CA VAL A 297 -3.51 6.50 10.25
C VAL A 297 -4.29 5.30 10.79
N VAL A 298 -5.30 4.80 10.06
CA VAL A 298 -6.09 3.63 10.49
C VAL A 298 -5.50 2.31 9.99
N GLN A 299 -4.67 2.36 8.96
CA GLN A 299 -3.97 1.21 8.37
C GLN A 299 -2.55 1.01 8.88
N ALA A 300 -2.05 1.87 9.78
CA ALA A 300 -0.77 1.66 10.47
C ALA A 300 -0.98 1.42 11.98
N ASP A 301 -0.43 0.33 12.50
CA ASP A 301 -0.39 0.02 13.93
C ASP A 301 0.92 -0.72 14.26
N ASN A 302 1.19 -0.98 15.54
CA ASN A 302 2.31 -1.83 15.96
C ASN A 302 2.19 -3.26 15.42
N ASP A 303 0.98 -3.70 15.08
CA ASP A 303 0.70 -5.07 14.65
C ASP A 303 0.66 -5.28 13.13
N PHE A 304 0.60 -4.21 12.34
CA PHE A 304 0.55 -4.26 10.88
C PHE A 304 1.10 -2.95 10.29
N ASP A 305 1.83 -3.04 9.19
CA ASP A 305 2.58 -1.92 8.62
C ASP A 305 2.23 -1.77 7.13
N PRO A 306 1.45 -0.77 6.72
CA PRO A 306 1.06 -0.62 5.33
C PRO A 306 2.20 -0.06 4.48
N PHE A 307 3.36 0.21 5.07
CA PHE A 307 4.54 0.74 4.40
C PHE A 307 5.54 -0.38 4.11
N PRO A 308 5.95 -0.55 2.84
CA PRO A 308 7.07 -1.40 2.51
C PRO A 308 8.34 -0.94 3.24
N GLN A 309 9.01 -1.88 3.90
CA GLN A 309 10.42 -1.69 4.23
C GLN A 309 11.21 -1.60 2.93
N PHE A 310 12.05 -0.58 2.82
CA PHE A 310 12.84 -0.35 1.61
C PHE A 310 14.30 -0.13 1.95
N VAL A 311 15.15 -0.50 1.00
CA VAL A 311 16.57 -0.17 1.00
C VAL A 311 16.81 0.68 -0.23
N ARG A 312 17.18 1.94 -0.04
CA ARG A 312 17.51 2.86 -1.12
C ARG A 312 18.92 2.59 -1.63
N PHE A 313 19.03 2.41 -2.95
CA PHE A 313 20.26 2.04 -3.69
C PHE A 313 21.08 3.22 -4.19
#